data_AF-A0A0Q7JVB8-F1
#
_entry.id   AF-A0A0Q7JVB8-F1
#
_cell.length_a   1.000
_cell.length_b   1.000
_cell.length_c   1.000
_cell.angle_alpha   90.00
_cell.angle_beta   90.00
_cell.angle_gamma   90.00
#
_symmetry.space_group_name_H-M   'P 1'
#
loop_
_entity.id
_entity.type
_entity.pdbx_description
1 polymer ?
#
loop_
_entity_poly.entity_id
_entity_poly.type
_entity_poly.pdbx_seq_one_letter_code
_entity_poly.pdbx_strand_id
1 'polypeptide(L)'
;MATLLARREGLSDPVPVTQRYPAFPDSDESTWQEQVVRHLELANWVRLDITPEQSDLLGADARAGLRERGVIWPPALQTKGSVLASVGAGSFLGGEGGDEVLGVRRPRPLRTALAGGRPSVGDLRAASASVAPRPLRERRTLARLLRSDMQPWLREDFRRQHFRLVAADQAAEPLDFVGALAWLQRRRGSALAAGNFRRLAAEYASTITQPLLAPAFTAAVARSTHRWGYRSRTEAMAALFGDCLPRAVIERRQKTMFNRAYVGEGSRTFAREWDGSGVDHDLVDAERLRQEWLADVPSAISTVMLQSAWLASQQHAGLAPERPDA
;
A
#
# COMPACT_ATOMS: atom_id res chain seq x y z
N MET A 1 14.77 -12.63 9.57
CA MET A 1 13.77 -13.51 10.23
C MET A 1 13.55 -14.82 9.48
N ALA A 2 13.06 -14.81 8.22
CA ALA A 2 12.82 -16.06 7.48
C ALA A 2 14.10 -16.91 7.30
N THR A 3 15.21 -16.28 6.92
CA THR A 3 16.53 -16.93 6.80
C THR A 3 16.99 -17.55 8.12
N LEU A 4 16.93 -16.81 9.22
CA LEU A 4 17.31 -17.32 10.54
C LEU A 4 16.46 -18.52 10.96
N LEU A 5 15.14 -18.46 10.70
CA LEU A 5 14.25 -19.57 10.99
C LEU A 5 14.60 -20.79 10.13
N ALA A 6 14.77 -20.62 8.81
CA ALA A 6 15.12 -21.72 7.91
C ALA A 6 16.41 -22.42 8.37
N ARG A 7 17.46 -21.66 8.67
CA ARG A 7 18.74 -22.19 9.15
C ARG A 7 18.60 -22.91 10.49
N ARG A 8 17.83 -22.35 11.44
CA ARG A 8 17.57 -22.99 12.73
C ARG A 8 16.89 -24.34 12.58
N GLU A 9 15.95 -24.45 11.65
CA GLU A 9 15.20 -25.69 11.38
C GLU A 9 15.93 -26.63 10.39
N GLY A 10 17.15 -26.31 9.96
CA GLY A 10 17.89 -27.12 8.99
C GLY A 10 17.30 -27.13 7.57
N LEU A 11 16.50 -26.12 7.23
CA LEU A 11 15.88 -25.95 5.92
C LEU A 11 16.77 -25.12 4.98
N SER A 12 16.53 -25.24 3.67
CA SER A 12 17.16 -24.38 2.68
C SER A 12 16.83 -22.91 2.91
N ASP A 13 17.81 -22.04 2.62
CA ASP A 13 17.62 -20.60 2.70
C ASP A 13 16.48 -20.13 1.77
N PRO A 14 15.66 -19.16 2.21
CA PRO A 14 14.64 -18.57 1.36
C PRO A 14 15.28 -17.81 0.19
N VAL A 15 14.66 -17.89 -0.99
CA VAL A 15 15.10 -17.16 -2.17
C VAL A 15 14.43 -15.77 -2.19
N PRO A 16 15.18 -14.67 -2.06
CA PRO A 16 14.63 -13.33 -2.24
C PRO A 16 14.14 -13.16 -3.67
N VAL A 17 13.01 -12.48 -3.84
CA VAL A 17 12.47 -12.07 -5.13
C VAL A 17 12.33 -10.56 -5.13
N THR A 18 12.99 -9.91 -6.07
CA THR A 18 12.95 -8.46 -6.24
C THR A 18 12.33 -8.10 -7.58
N GLN A 19 11.31 -7.24 -7.56
CA GLN A 19 10.85 -6.53 -8.75
C GLN A 19 11.70 -5.26 -8.91
N ARG A 20 12.35 -5.12 -10.06
CA ARG A 20 13.13 -3.94 -10.46
C ARG A 20 12.36 -3.21 -11.54
N TYR A 21 12.42 -1.89 -11.52
CA TYR A 21 11.68 -1.03 -12.45
C TYR A 21 12.66 -0.08 -13.13
N PRO A 22 13.48 -0.55 -14.10
CA PRO A 22 14.59 0.22 -14.65
C PRO A 22 14.17 1.56 -15.28
N ALA A 23 12.94 1.63 -15.80
CA ALA A 23 12.38 2.84 -16.39
C ALA A 23 11.94 3.91 -15.35
N PHE A 24 11.96 3.59 -14.06
CA PHE A 24 11.45 4.45 -12.99
C PHE A 24 12.47 4.61 -11.86
N PRO A 25 13.46 5.50 -12.00
CA PRO A 25 14.55 5.66 -11.01
C PRO A 25 14.07 5.96 -9.59
N ASP A 26 12.95 6.67 -9.43
CA ASP A 26 12.37 6.99 -8.11
C ASP A 26 11.89 5.75 -7.32
N SER A 27 11.78 4.61 -8.00
CA SER A 27 11.40 3.31 -7.43
C SER A 27 12.60 2.42 -7.09
N ASP A 28 13.82 2.85 -7.43
CA ASP A 28 15.02 2.03 -7.28
C ASP A 28 15.43 1.84 -5.81
N GLU A 29 15.32 0.60 -5.34
CA GLU A 29 15.76 0.17 -4.01
C GLU A 29 16.97 -0.79 -4.06
N SER A 30 17.62 -0.92 -5.21
CA SER A 30 18.65 -1.95 -5.46
C SER A 30 19.74 -1.91 -4.41
N THR A 31 20.26 -0.73 -4.04
CA THR A 31 21.30 -0.59 -3.00
C THR A 31 20.86 -1.19 -1.66
N TRP A 32 19.63 -0.97 -1.23
CA TRP A 32 19.12 -1.49 0.04
C TRP A 32 18.90 -3.00 -0.01
N GLN A 33 18.36 -3.49 -1.13
CA GLN A 33 18.10 -4.91 -1.32
C GLN A 33 19.41 -5.71 -1.41
N GLU A 34 20.41 -5.21 -2.15
CA GLU A 34 21.74 -5.80 -2.23
C GLU A 34 22.42 -5.88 -0.87
N GLN A 35 22.32 -4.83 -0.06
CA GLN A 35 22.86 -4.82 1.30
C GLN A 35 22.24 -5.93 2.16
N VAL A 36 20.92 -6.12 2.09
CA VAL A 36 20.23 -7.18 2.85
C VAL A 36 20.64 -8.57 2.35
N VAL A 37 20.63 -8.80 1.03
CA VAL A 37 20.98 -10.10 0.44
C VAL A 37 22.42 -10.49 0.77
N ARG A 38 23.37 -9.55 0.63
CA ARG A 38 24.78 -9.77 1.01
C ARG A 38 24.94 -10.03 2.49
N HIS A 39 24.29 -9.24 3.34
CA HIS A 39 24.39 -9.39 4.80
C HIS A 39 23.86 -10.73 5.30
N LEU A 40 22.83 -11.27 4.65
CA LEU A 40 22.26 -12.56 4.98
C LEU A 40 22.99 -13.73 4.30
N GLU A 41 24.00 -13.46 3.45
CA GLU A 41 24.78 -14.46 2.72
C GLU A 41 23.90 -15.40 1.86
N LEU A 42 22.84 -14.86 1.26
CA LEU A 42 21.92 -15.65 0.45
C LEU A 42 22.52 -15.92 -0.93
N ALA A 43 22.72 -17.19 -1.25
CA ALA A 43 23.34 -17.61 -2.52
C ALA A 43 22.42 -17.39 -3.74
N ASN A 44 21.12 -17.58 -3.55
CA ASN A 44 20.12 -17.47 -4.61
C ASN A 44 19.36 -16.15 -4.48
N TRP A 45 19.15 -15.45 -5.59
CA TRP A 45 18.35 -14.23 -5.65
C TRP A 45 17.72 -14.09 -7.04
N VAL A 46 16.39 -14.06 -7.09
CA VAL A 46 15.62 -13.81 -8.31
C VAL A 46 15.38 -12.31 -8.45
N ARG A 47 15.82 -11.73 -9.57
CA ARG A 47 15.56 -10.34 -9.94
C ARG A 47 14.70 -10.32 -11.20
N LEU A 48 13.54 -9.70 -11.09
CA LEU A 48 12.57 -9.57 -12.17
C LEU A 48 12.60 -8.12 -12.63
N ASP A 49 13.15 -7.86 -13.81
CA ASP A 49 13.11 -6.54 -14.42
C ASP A 49 11.73 -6.36 -15.07
N ILE A 50 10.91 -5.50 -14.45
CA ILE A 50 9.53 -5.23 -14.83
C ILE A 50 9.50 -4.09 -15.83
N THR A 51 8.92 -4.34 -17.01
CA THR A 51 8.76 -3.30 -18.03
C THR A 51 7.60 -2.35 -17.68
N PRO A 52 7.57 -1.14 -18.26
CA PRO A 52 6.42 -0.23 -18.12
C PRO A 52 5.09 -0.91 -18.47
N GLU A 53 5.06 -1.74 -19.50
CA GLU A 53 3.85 -2.42 -19.98
C GLU A 53 3.35 -3.50 -18.99
N GLN A 54 4.27 -4.21 -18.34
CA GLN A 54 3.95 -5.24 -17.33
C GLN A 54 3.43 -4.65 -16.03
N SER A 55 3.88 -3.43 -15.70
CA SER A 55 3.48 -2.72 -14.48
C SER A 55 2.28 -1.79 -14.67
N ASP A 56 1.88 -1.54 -15.91
CA ASP A 56 0.71 -0.73 -16.23
C ASP A 56 -0.59 -1.37 -15.72
N LEU A 57 -1.38 -0.60 -14.97
CA LEU A 57 -2.69 -1.01 -14.43
C LEU A 57 -3.76 -1.29 -15.49
N LEU A 58 -3.53 -0.84 -16.72
CA LEU A 58 -4.27 -1.22 -17.92
C LEU A 58 -3.32 -1.78 -18.99
N GLY A 59 -2.23 -2.42 -18.60
CA GLY A 59 -1.41 -3.28 -19.46
C GLY A 59 -2.14 -4.58 -19.84
N ALA A 60 -1.54 -5.39 -20.71
CA ALA A 60 -2.17 -6.62 -21.21
C ALA A 60 -2.57 -7.59 -20.07
N ASP A 61 -1.64 -7.86 -19.14
CA ASP A 61 -1.87 -8.73 -17.98
C ASP A 61 -2.97 -8.17 -17.07
N ALA A 62 -2.92 -6.88 -16.78
CA ALA A 62 -3.90 -6.23 -15.91
C ALA A 62 -5.30 -6.23 -16.53
N ARG A 63 -5.42 -5.98 -17.84
CA ARG A 63 -6.69 -6.08 -18.58
C ARG A 63 -7.25 -7.50 -18.59
N ALA A 64 -6.40 -8.51 -18.80
CA ALA A 64 -6.82 -9.91 -18.72
C ALA A 64 -7.37 -10.22 -17.32
N GLY A 65 -6.65 -9.81 -16.28
CA GLY A 65 -7.09 -9.97 -14.90
C GLY A 65 -8.35 -9.22 -14.53
N LEU A 66 -8.55 -8.03 -15.08
CA LEU A 66 -9.78 -7.25 -14.90
C LEU A 66 -10.99 -7.94 -15.52
N ARG A 67 -10.85 -8.54 -16.71
CA ARG A 67 -11.96 -9.28 -17.35
C ARG A 67 -12.37 -10.51 -16.55
N GLU A 68 -11.39 -11.19 -15.95
CA GLU A 68 -11.63 -12.41 -15.18
C GLU A 68 -12.16 -12.13 -13.76
N ARG A 69 -11.51 -11.20 -13.04
CA ARG A 69 -11.74 -10.97 -11.60
C ARG A 69 -12.57 -9.73 -11.29
N GLY A 70 -12.86 -8.91 -12.29
CA GLY A 70 -13.41 -7.57 -12.08
C GLY A 70 -12.43 -6.66 -11.33
N VAL A 71 -12.97 -5.61 -10.70
CA VAL A 71 -12.16 -4.67 -9.90
C VAL A 71 -11.83 -5.28 -8.54
N ILE A 72 -10.54 -5.34 -8.21
CA ILE A 72 -10.05 -5.81 -6.91
C ILE A 72 -9.20 -4.75 -6.21
N TRP A 73 -9.14 -4.82 -4.87
CA TRP A 73 -8.33 -3.91 -4.05
C TRP A 73 -7.10 -4.62 -3.46
N PRO A 74 -5.90 -4.01 -3.53
CA PRO A 74 -5.56 -2.81 -4.28
C PRO A 74 -5.46 -3.07 -5.80
N PRO A 75 -5.67 -2.03 -6.65
CA PRO A 75 -5.61 -2.16 -8.12
C PRO A 75 -4.31 -2.76 -8.66
N ALA A 76 -3.19 -2.49 -7.99
CA ALA A 76 -1.87 -3.02 -8.33
C ALA A 76 -1.78 -4.55 -8.29
N LEU A 77 -2.74 -5.25 -7.68
CA LEU A 77 -2.79 -6.72 -7.74
C LEU A 77 -3.01 -7.24 -9.15
N GLN A 78 -3.65 -6.48 -10.02
CA GLN A 78 -3.88 -6.90 -11.40
C GLN A 78 -2.58 -7.06 -12.20
N THR A 79 -1.47 -6.47 -11.75
CA THR A 79 -0.16 -6.56 -12.40
C THR A 79 0.74 -7.64 -11.79
N LYS A 80 0.25 -8.43 -10.82
CA LYS A 80 1.07 -9.41 -10.07
C LYS A 80 1.01 -10.82 -10.65
N GLY A 81 0.13 -11.07 -11.60
CA GLY A 81 -0.02 -12.38 -12.23
C GLY A 81 1.27 -12.87 -12.91
N SER A 82 1.91 -12.05 -13.73
CA SER A 82 3.18 -12.41 -14.40
C SER A 82 4.34 -12.60 -13.42
N VAL A 83 4.38 -11.83 -12.32
CA VAL A 83 5.36 -12.03 -11.25
C VAL A 83 5.17 -13.39 -10.57
N LEU A 84 3.94 -13.74 -10.21
CA LEU A 84 3.64 -15.03 -9.58
C LEU A 84 3.92 -16.20 -10.54
N ALA A 85 3.56 -16.06 -11.81
CA ALA A 85 3.89 -17.04 -12.85
C ALA A 85 5.40 -17.25 -13.00
N SER A 86 6.20 -16.18 -12.94
CA SER A 86 7.66 -16.23 -13.14
C SER A 86 8.40 -16.92 -12.00
N VAL A 87 7.88 -16.84 -10.77
CA VAL A 87 8.51 -17.49 -9.61
C VAL A 87 8.02 -18.93 -9.43
N GLY A 88 6.81 -19.25 -9.91
CA GLY A 88 6.25 -20.59 -9.88
C GLY A 88 5.58 -20.95 -8.55
N ALA A 89 5.17 -22.21 -8.42
CA ALA A 89 4.45 -22.72 -7.26
C ALA A 89 5.30 -22.68 -5.98
N GLY A 90 4.66 -22.42 -4.83
CA GLY A 90 5.35 -22.46 -3.54
C GLY A 90 4.75 -21.57 -2.45
N SER A 91 5.61 -21.15 -1.51
CA SER A 91 5.24 -20.28 -0.40
C SER A 91 5.98 -18.96 -0.47
N PHE A 92 5.22 -17.87 -0.43
CA PHE A 92 5.71 -16.50 -0.59
C PHE A 92 5.48 -15.69 0.68
N LEU A 93 6.50 -14.92 1.05
CA LEU A 93 6.43 -13.93 2.11
C LEU A 93 6.41 -12.54 1.47
N GLY A 94 5.27 -11.86 1.59
CA GLY A 94 5.16 -10.47 1.14
C GLY A 94 5.65 -9.47 2.21
N GLY A 95 5.93 -8.25 1.76
CA GLY A 95 6.36 -7.14 2.61
C GLY A 95 5.24 -6.19 3.05
N GLU A 96 3.98 -6.49 2.74
CA GLU A 96 2.85 -5.61 3.06
C GLU A 96 2.63 -5.53 4.57
N GLY A 97 2.20 -4.36 5.06
CA GLY A 97 1.95 -4.13 6.47
C GLY A 97 3.08 -3.45 7.24
N GLY A 98 4.25 -3.25 6.63
CA GLY A 98 5.39 -2.65 7.30
C GLY A 98 5.13 -1.22 7.75
N ASP A 99 4.55 -0.40 6.87
CA ASP A 99 4.22 0.99 7.20
C ASP A 99 3.05 1.06 8.18
N GLU A 100 2.11 0.12 8.08
CA GLU A 100 1.01 0.03 9.01
C GLU A 100 1.52 -0.32 10.41
N VAL A 101 2.26 -1.41 10.59
CA VAL A 101 2.68 -1.85 11.93
C VAL A 101 3.75 -0.94 12.53
N LEU A 102 4.72 -0.48 11.72
CA LEU A 102 5.88 0.29 12.19
C LEU A 102 5.73 1.81 12.00
N GLY A 103 4.61 2.24 11.42
CA GLY A 103 4.31 3.64 11.16
C GLY A 103 4.09 4.47 12.42
N VAL A 104 3.86 5.77 12.21
CA VAL A 104 3.52 6.70 13.30
C VAL A 104 2.14 6.33 13.85
N ARG A 105 2.07 6.17 15.18
CA ARG A 105 0.84 5.88 15.92
C ARG A 105 0.56 6.96 16.95
N ARG A 106 -0.69 7.06 17.42
CA ARG A 106 -1.12 8.04 18.44
C ARG A 106 -0.25 8.15 19.69
N PRO A 107 0.33 7.09 20.27
CA PRO A 107 1.16 7.26 21.47
C PRO A 107 2.53 7.87 21.17
N ARG A 108 3.00 7.86 19.90
CA ARG A 108 4.35 8.29 19.55
C ARG A 108 4.62 9.76 19.87
N PRO A 109 3.77 10.75 19.47
CA PRO A 109 3.98 12.14 19.86
C PRO A 109 4.05 12.38 21.37
N LEU A 110 3.28 11.63 22.16
CA LEU A 110 3.35 11.69 23.63
C LEU A 110 4.71 11.21 24.12
N ARG A 111 5.18 10.08 23.61
CA ARG A 111 6.50 9.55 23.97
C ARG A 111 7.63 10.48 23.56
N THR A 112 7.53 11.14 22.41
CA THR A 112 8.51 12.15 21.98
C THR A 112 8.52 13.33 22.94
N ALA A 113 7.36 13.86 23.32
CA ALA A 113 7.27 14.99 24.25
C ALA A 113 7.75 14.65 25.68
N LEU A 114 7.67 13.36 26.07
CA LEU A 114 8.10 12.86 27.37
C LEU A 114 9.52 12.27 27.38
N ALA A 115 10.13 12.06 26.22
CA ALA A 115 11.51 11.56 26.12
C ALA A 115 12.45 12.71 26.50
N GLY A 116 13.19 12.55 27.60
CA GLY A 116 13.97 13.60 28.27
C GLY A 116 14.66 14.61 27.33
N GLY A 117 14.54 15.89 27.69
CA GLY A 117 14.94 17.04 26.87
C GLY A 117 13.89 18.16 26.96
N ARG A 118 14.07 19.25 26.21
CA ARG A 118 13.06 20.31 26.04
C ARG A 118 12.24 20.02 24.77
N PRO A 119 10.97 19.59 24.88
CA PRO A 119 10.14 19.32 23.70
C PRO A 119 9.89 20.60 22.92
N SER A 120 9.83 20.51 21.59
CA SER A 120 9.45 21.65 20.77
C SER A 120 7.97 21.97 20.94
N VAL A 121 7.56 23.19 20.58
CA VAL A 121 6.14 23.55 20.51
C VAL A 121 5.38 22.62 19.54
N GLY A 122 6.04 22.16 18.48
CA GLY A 122 5.49 21.18 17.55
C GLY A 122 5.19 19.83 18.23
N ASP A 123 6.10 19.34 19.06
CA ASP A 123 5.93 18.09 19.81
C ASP A 123 4.76 18.18 20.80
N LEU A 124 4.66 19.29 21.54
CA LEU A 124 3.56 19.54 22.47
C LEU A 124 2.20 19.64 21.75
N ARG A 125 2.16 20.27 20.57
CA ARG A 125 0.96 20.32 19.73
C ARG A 125 0.56 18.93 19.21
N ALA A 126 1.53 18.12 18.79
CA ALA A 126 1.28 16.76 18.32
C ALA A 126 0.84 15.83 19.47
N ALA A 127 1.44 15.97 20.65
CA ALA A 127 1.07 15.25 21.87
C ALA A 127 -0.36 15.62 22.31
N SER A 128 -0.69 16.91 22.42
CA SER A 128 -2.05 17.36 22.78
C SER A 128 -3.10 16.91 21.76
N ALA A 129 -2.78 16.93 20.46
CA ALA A 129 -3.66 16.38 19.43
C ALA A 129 -3.88 14.86 19.57
N SER A 130 -2.87 14.14 20.05
CA SER A 130 -2.95 12.70 20.27
C SER A 130 -3.87 12.34 21.43
N VAL A 131 -3.94 13.13 22.51
CA VAL A 131 -4.81 12.87 23.67
C VAL A 131 -6.19 13.53 23.60
N ALA A 132 -6.40 14.47 22.68
CA ALA A 132 -7.68 15.16 22.54
C ALA A 132 -8.86 14.17 22.39
N PRO A 133 -10.06 14.44 22.93
CA PRO A 133 -11.25 13.60 22.76
C PRO A 133 -11.57 13.26 21.29
N ARG A 134 -12.24 12.12 21.06
CA ARG A 134 -12.56 11.61 19.70
C ARG A 134 -13.23 12.67 18.81
N PRO A 135 -14.27 13.42 19.26
CA PRO A 135 -14.91 14.43 18.42
C PRO A 135 -13.95 15.55 17.97
N LEU A 136 -13.01 15.96 18.83
CA LEU A 136 -12.02 16.98 18.48
C LEU A 136 -11.00 16.45 17.47
N ARG A 137 -10.56 15.19 17.62
CA ARG A 137 -9.66 14.56 16.64
C ARG A 137 -10.32 14.42 15.28
N GLU A 138 -11.56 13.95 15.25
CA GLU A 138 -12.35 13.84 14.03
C GLU A 138 -12.48 15.20 13.34
N ARG A 139 -12.89 16.25 14.06
CA ARG A 139 -12.99 17.61 13.52
C ARG A 139 -11.66 18.12 12.99
N ARG A 140 -10.55 17.89 13.70
CA ARG A 140 -9.20 18.30 13.27
C ARG A 140 -8.76 17.54 12.01
N THR A 141 -8.98 16.23 11.95
CA THR A 141 -8.68 15.42 10.78
C THR A 141 -9.52 15.86 9.59
N LEU A 142 -10.83 16.05 9.77
CA LEU A 142 -11.72 16.56 8.72
C LEU A 142 -11.25 17.92 8.20
N ALA A 143 -10.95 18.87 9.08
CA ALA A 143 -10.45 20.19 8.70
C ALA A 143 -9.08 20.14 7.99
N ARG A 144 -8.25 19.13 8.27
CA ARG A 144 -7.00 18.89 7.54
C ARG A 144 -7.28 18.33 6.15
N LEU A 145 -8.16 17.33 6.04
CA LEU A 145 -8.54 16.72 4.76
C LEU A 145 -9.20 17.74 3.83
N LEU A 146 -10.14 18.56 4.33
CA LEU A 146 -10.82 19.59 3.53
C LEU A 146 -9.89 20.71 3.05
N ARG A 147 -8.75 20.93 3.72
CA ARG A 147 -7.72 21.88 3.29
C ARG A 147 -6.67 21.26 2.37
N SER A 148 -6.65 19.94 2.26
CA SER A 148 -5.76 19.24 1.34
C SER A 148 -6.41 19.18 -0.03
N ASP A 149 -5.60 19.23 -1.08
CA ASP A 149 -6.06 19.00 -2.45
C ASP A 149 -6.15 17.50 -2.79
N MET A 150 -6.47 16.68 -1.79
CA MET A 150 -6.63 15.25 -2.02
C MET A 150 -7.98 14.99 -2.70
N GLN A 151 -7.96 14.08 -3.68
CA GLN A 151 -9.15 13.63 -4.39
C GLN A 151 -9.94 14.80 -5.03
N PRO A 152 -9.29 15.68 -5.82
CA PRO A 152 -9.92 16.87 -6.40
C PRO A 152 -11.04 16.54 -7.41
N TRP A 153 -11.08 15.29 -7.86
CA TRP A 153 -12.10 14.74 -8.76
C TRP A 153 -13.41 14.37 -8.06
N LEU A 154 -13.48 14.35 -6.72
CA LEU A 154 -14.76 14.15 -6.03
C LEU A 154 -15.56 15.45 -6.01
N ARG A 155 -16.87 15.35 -6.27
CA ARG A 155 -17.81 16.47 -6.08
C ARG A 155 -17.80 16.91 -4.61
N GLU A 156 -17.90 18.22 -4.34
CA GLU A 156 -17.63 18.79 -3.02
C GLU A 156 -18.48 18.18 -1.89
N ASP A 157 -19.78 17.95 -2.12
CA ASP A 157 -20.67 17.38 -1.11
C ASP A 157 -20.28 15.94 -0.76
N PHE A 158 -19.97 15.13 -1.77
CA PHE A 158 -19.53 13.77 -1.58
C PHE A 158 -18.11 13.71 -0.98
N ARG A 159 -17.21 14.59 -1.42
CA ARG A 159 -15.86 14.73 -0.87
C ARG A 159 -15.90 15.00 0.63
N ARG A 160 -16.79 15.90 1.06
CA ARG A 160 -17.00 16.21 2.48
C ARG A 160 -17.56 15.01 3.25
N GLN A 161 -18.53 14.28 2.69
CA GLN A 161 -19.05 13.06 3.31
C GLN A 161 -17.97 11.98 3.43
N HIS A 162 -17.23 11.73 2.34
CA HIS A 162 -16.11 10.79 2.32
C HIS A 162 -15.05 11.15 3.38
N PHE A 163 -14.64 12.41 3.44
CA PHE A 163 -13.66 12.86 4.44
C PHE A 163 -14.18 12.81 5.87
N ARG A 164 -15.49 12.94 6.12
CA ARG A 164 -16.08 12.68 7.44
C ARG A 164 -15.91 11.21 7.84
N LEU A 165 -16.18 10.27 6.91
CA LEU A 165 -15.99 8.84 7.17
C LEU A 165 -14.51 8.49 7.42
N VAL A 166 -13.60 9.04 6.61
CA VAL A 166 -12.14 8.87 6.80
C VAL A 166 -11.70 9.46 8.15
N ALA A 167 -12.20 10.64 8.51
CA ALA A 167 -11.88 11.29 9.77
C ALA A 167 -12.40 10.49 10.97
N ALA A 168 -13.62 9.94 10.88
CA ALA A 168 -14.22 9.12 11.92
C ALA A 168 -13.47 7.79 12.12
N ASP A 169 -13.03 7.15 11.02
CA ASP A 169 -12.20 5.93 11.06
C ASP A 169 -10.83 6.21 11.70
N GLN A 170 -10.12 7.26 11.24
CA GLN A 170 -8.83 7.66 11.83
C GLN A 170 -8.96 8.07 13.30
N ALA A 171 -10.04 8.77 13.66
CA ALA A 171 -10.28 9.16 15.04
C ALA A 171 -10.64 7.97 15.94
N ALA A 172 -11.03 6.81 15.40
CA ALA A 172 -11.33 5.61 16.17
C ALA A 172 -10.08 4.83 16.61
N GLU A 173 -8.89 5.14 16.07
CA GLU A 173 -7.63 4.52 16.49
C GLU A 173 -7.42 4.69 18.01
N PRO A 174 -7.17 3.63 18.80
CA PRO A 174 -6.87 3.73 20.23
C PRO A 174 -5.58 4.50 20.54
N LEU A 175 -5.46 5.00 21.77
CA LEU A 175 -4.27 5.75 22.17
C LEU A 175 -3.10 4.84 22.52
N ASP A 176 -3.38 3.66 23.09
CA ASP A 176 -2.35 2.68 23.38
C ASP A 176 -1.95 1.90 22.12
N PHE A 177 -0.70 1.49 22.07
CA PHE A 177 -0.12 0.85 20.89
C PHE A 177 -0.72 -0.54 20.63
N VAL A 178 -1.05 -1.29 21.68
CA VAL A 178 -1.65 -2.64 21.57
C VAL A 178 -3.04 -2.54 20.92
N GLY A 179 -3.86 -1.62 21.43
CA GLY A 179 -5.17 -1.29 20.87
C GLY A 179 -5.07 -0.77 19.43
N ALA A 180 -4.05 0.02 19.10
CA ALA A 180 -3.80 0.49 17.74
C ALA A 180 -3.47 -0.66 16.75
N LEU A 181 -2.67 -1.65 17.17
CA LEU A 181 -2.40 -2.85 16.38
C LEU A 181 -3.67 -3.70 16.19
N ALA A 182 -4.47 -3.89 17.24
CA ALA A 182 -5.74 -4.60 17.14
C ALA A 182 -6.74 -3.87 16.25
N TRP A 183 -6.77 -2.52 16.31
CA TRP A 183 -7.58 -1.69 15.42
C TRP A 183 -7.15 -1.83 13.96
N LEU A 184 -5.85 -1.82 13.69
CA LEU A 184 -5.31 -2.02 12.34
C LEU A 184 -5.81 -3.32 11.72
N GLN A 185 -5.77 -4.43 12.48
CA GLN A 185 -6.21 -5.75 12.02
C GLN A 185 -7.69 -5.80 11.63
N ARG A 186 -8.52 -4.91 12.19
CA ARG A 186 -9.95 -4.82 11.87
C ARG A 186 -10.26 -3.89 10.70
N ARG A 187 -9.26 -3.22 10.12
CA ARG A 187 -9.50 -2.30 9.00
C ARG A 187 -9.83 -3.09 7.75
N ARG A 188 -10.99 -2.77 7.17
CA ARG A 188 -11.50 -3.41 5.94
C ARG A 188 -10.49 -3.37 4.79
N GLY A 189 -9.79 -2.25 4.60
CA GLY A 189 -8.79 -2.12 3.52
C GLY A 189 -7.65 -3.15 3.61
N SER A 190 -7.09 -3.35 4.81
CA SER A 190 -6.01 -4.32 5.04
C SER A 190 -6.51 -5.76 4.92
N ALA A 191 -7.69 -6.06 5.47
CA ALA A 191 -8.30 -7.39 5.38
C ALA A 191 -8.64 -7.76 3.92
N LEU A 192 -9.20 -6.82 3.15
CA LEU A 192 -9.49 -7.01 1.72
C LEU A 192 -8.21 -7.22 0.91
N ALA A 193 -7.19 -6.38 1.11
CA ALA A 193 -5.91 -6.52 0.41
C ALA A 193 -5.28 -7.89 0.67
N ALA A 194 -5.16 -8.30 1.94
CA ALA A 194 -4.59 -9.59 2.31
C ALA A 194 -5.42 -10.78 1.79
N GLY A 195 -6.76 -10.65 1.77
CA GLY A 195 -7.66 -11.63 1.16
C GLY A 195 -7.43 -11.78 -0.33
N ASN A 196 -7.34 -10.67 -1.06
CA ASN A 196 -7.16 -10.66 -2.51
C ASN A 196 -5.78 -11.18 -2.92
N PHE A 197 -4.72 -10.85 -2.17
CA PHE A 197 -3.39 -11.45 -2.37
C PHE A 197 -3.43 -12.97 -2.26
N ARG A 198 -4.10 -13.52 -1.23
CA ARG A 198 -4.21 -14.98 -1.06
C ARG A 198 -4.97 -15.66 -2.18
N ARG A 199 -6.07 -15.05 -2.65
CA ARG A 199 -6.85 -15.58 -3.78
C ARG A 199 -6.03 -15.59 -5.06
N LEU A 200 -5.38 -14.46 -5.38
CA LEU A 200 -4.52 -14.35 -6.55
C LEU A 200 -3.37 -15.37 -6.51
N ALA A 201 -2.69 -15.53 -5.37
CA ALA A 201 -1.61 -16.52 -5.26
C ALA A 201 -2.09 -17.96 -5.47
N ALA A 202 -3.30 -18.30 -5.02
CA ALA A 202 -3.86 -19.64 -5.18
C ALA A 202 -4.08 -20.02 -6.65
N GLU A 203 -4.35 -19.05 -7.52
CA GLU A 203 -4.46 -19.25 -8.99
C GLU A 203 -3.14 -19.74 -9.60
N TYR A 204 -2.00 -19.48 -8.95
CA TYR A 204 -0.65 -19.87 -9.38
C TYR A 204 -0.06 -21.01 -8.53
N ALA A 205 -0.92 -21.87 -7.95
CA ALA A 205 -0.51 -22.96 -7.06
C ALA A 205 0.44 -22.50 -5.93
N SER A 206 0.22 -21.27 -5.47
CA SER A 206 1.10 -20.60 -4.51
C SER A 206 0.33 -20.14 -3.29
N THR A 207 1.02 -20.05 -2.16
CA THR A 207 0.49 -19.43 -0.95
C THR A 207 1.27 -18.16 -0.69
N ILE A 208 0.57 -17.05 -0.40
CA ILE A 208 1.20 -15.82 0.02
C ILE A 208 0.75 -15.46 1.43
N THR A 209 1.73 -15.18 2.28
CA THR A 209 1.50 -14.65 3.63
C THR A 209 2.09 -13.24 3.69
N GLN A 210 1.39 -12.33 4.37
CA GLN A 210 1.89 -11.00 4.71
C GLN A 210 2.29 -11.03 6.19
N PRO A 211 3.54 -11.39 6.54
CA PRO A 211 3.90 -11.74 7.91
C PRO A 211 3.72 -10.55 8.86
N LEU A 212 3.96 -9.33 8.37
CA LEU A 212 3.81 -8.11 9.16
C LEU A 212 2.33 -7.81 9.49
N LEU A 213 1.38 -8.27 8.68
CA LEU A 213 -0.05 -8.20 8.97
C LEU A 213 -0.59 -9.46 9.66
N ALA A 214 0.22 -10.48 9.92
CA ALA A 214 -0.28 -11.69 10.56
C ALA A 214 -0.72 -11.40 12.01
N PRO A 215 -1.87 -11.95 12.47
CA PRO A 215 -2.32 -11.77 13.85
C PRO A 215 -1.27 -12.23 14.88
N ALA A 216 -0.57 -13.34 14.62
CA ALA A 216 0.48 -13.84 15.49
C ALA A 216 1.67 -12.85 15.61
N PHE A 217 2.09 -12.25 14.50
CA PHE A 217 3.16 -11.26 14.48
C PHE A 217 2.75 -9.99 15.24
N THR A 218 1.58 -9.42 14.92
CA THR A 218 1.12 -8.21 15.62
C THR A 218 0.89 -8.44 17.12
N ALA A 219 0.44 -9.62 17.52
CA ALA A 219 0.35 -10.01 18.93
C ALA A 219 1.73 -10.16 19.59
N ALA A 220 2.73 -10.69 18.88
CA ALA A 220 4.10 -10.78 19.37
C ALA A 220 4.72 -9.38 19.56
N VAL A 221 4.55 -8.49 18.58
CA VAL A 221 5.00 -7.09 18.65
C VAL A 221 4.31 -6.35 19.80
N ALA A 222 3.01 -6.57 20.00
CA ALA A 222 2.27 -6.00 21.12
C ALA A 222 2.82 -6.44 22.49
N ARG A 223 3.31 -7.68 22.62
CA ARG A 223 3.92 -8.21 23.85
C ARG A 223 5.37 -7.80 24.05
N SER A 224 6.11 -7.56 22.97
CA SER A 224 7.54 -7.22 23.04
C SER A 224 7.80 -5.74 23.37
N THR A 225 6.75 -4.94 23.58
CA THR A 225 6.87 -3.51 23.82
C THR A 225 5.93 -3.04 24.92
N HIS A 226 6.20 -1.86 25.44
CA HIS A 226 5.32 -1.23 26.43
C HIS A 226 3.99 -0.83 25.78
N ARG A 227 2.93 -0.58 26.57
CA ARG A 227 1.61 -0.09 26.09
C ARG A 227 1.67 1.16 25.20
N TRP A 228 2.80 1.86 25.18
CA TRP A 228 3.03 3.09 24.41
C TRP A 228 3.81 2.85 23.10
N GLY A 229 4.16 1.60 22.76
CA GLY A 229 4.81 1.23 21.50
C GLY A 229 6.29 1.61 21.46
N TYR A 230 6.77 2.05 20.30
CA TYR A 230 8.14 2.54 20.07
C TYR A 230 8.15 4.08 19.87
N ARG A 231 9.25 4.77 20.22
CA ARG A 231 9.46 6.22 20.08
C ARG A 231 9.73 6.62 18.64
N SER A 232 10.34 5.73 17.86
CA SER A 232 10.65 5.98 16.46
C SER A 232 10.58 4.70 15.64
N ARG A 233 10.49 4.86 14.31
CA ARG A 233 10.61 3.74 13.37
C ARG A 233 11.96 3.05 13.54
N THR A 234 13.04 3.80 13.72
CA THR A 234 14.38 3.26 13.94
C THR A 234 14.46 2.42 15.21
N GLU A 235 13.85 2.87 16.32
CA GLU A 235 13.79 2.08 17.55
C GLU A 235 12.97 0.79 17.36
N ALA A 236 11.84 0.87 16.64
CA ALA A 236 11.05 -0.31 16.31
C ALA A 236 11.85 -1.30 15.43
N MET A 237 12.51 -0.81 14.39
CA MET A 237 13.34 -1.62 13.50
C MET A 237 14.52 -2.26 14.23
N ALA A 238 15.21 -1.50 15.10
CA ALA A 238 16.32 -2.03 15.90
C ALA A 238 15.84 -3.10 16.89
N ALA A 239 14.70 -2.88 17.56
CA ALA A 239 14.15 -3.86 18.50
C ALA A 239 13.67 -5.15 17.82
N LEU A 240 13.12 -5.06 16.61
CA LEU A 240 12.55 -6.22 15.90
C LEU A 240 13.55 -6.94 15.00
N PHE A 241 14.54 -6.22 14.47
CA PHE A 241 15.43 -6.69 13.41
C PHE A 241 16.90 -6.31 13.61
N GLY A 242 17.28 -5.79 14.78
CA GLY A 242 18.64 -5.32 15.09
C GLY A 242 19.73 -6.36 14.82
N ASP A 243 19.43 -7.61 15.15
CA ASP A 243 20.37 -8.72 15.01
C ASP A 243 20.26 -9.42 13.64
N CYS A 244 19.39 -8.92 12.76
CA CYS A 244 19.03 -9.56 11.49
C CYS A 244 19.33 -8.73 10.25
N LEU A 245 19.52 -7.42 10.39
CA LEU A 245 19.60 -6.48 9.27
C LEU A 245 20.80 -5.54 9.44
N PRO A 246 21.40 -5.07 8.32
CA PRO A 246 22.42 -4.05 8.38
C PRO A 246 21.93 -2.78 9.08
N ARG A 247 22.81 -2.15 9.87
CA ARG A 247 22.52 -0.87 10.54
C ARG A 247 22.00 0.20 9.57
N ALA A 248 22.59 0.30 8.38
CA ALA A 248 22.16 1.25 7.36
C ALA A 248 20.68 1.06 6.94
N VAL A 249 20.19 -0.18 6.89
CA VAL A 249 18.79 -0.51 6.57
C VAL A 249 17.87 -0.13 7.73
N ILE A 250 18.30 -0.36 8.98
CA ILE A 250 17.56 0.00 10.19
C ILE A 250 17.38 1.51 10.31
N GLU A 251 18.43 2.27 9.99
CA GLU A 251 18.47 3.73 10.12
C GLU A 251 17.88 4.47 8.90
N ARG A 252 17.55 3.75 7.82
CA ARG A 252 16.94 4.31 6.60
C ARG A 252 15.68 5.10 6.92
N ARG A 253 15.66 6.37 6.47
CA ARG A 253 14.54 7.31 6.64
C ARG A 253 13.69 7.52 5.39
N GLN A 254 14.31 7.39 4.22
CA GLN A 254 13.66 7.64 2.93
C GLN A 254 13.12 6.33 2.36
N LYS A 255 11.94 6.38 1.75
CA LYS A 255 11.32 5.27 1.01
C LYS A 255 11.14 5.70 -0.44
N THR A 256 11.24 4.76 -1.36
CA THR A 256 10.95 5.02 -2.78
C THR A 256 9.44 5.12 -3.00
N MET A 257 9.06 5.78 -4.09
CA MET A 257 7.66 5.93 -4.49
C MET A 257 7.41 5.12 -5.75
N PHE A 258 6.32 4.35 -5.76
CA PHE A 258 5.97 3.47 -6.89
C PHE A 258 4.81 4.00 -7.74
N ASN A 259 4.22 5.16 -7.40
CA ASN A 259 3.00 5.64 -8.06
C ASN A 259 3.15 5.80 -9.58
N ARG A 260 4.31 6.31 -10.04
CA ARG A 260 4.62 6.45 -11.47
C ARG A 260 4.73 5.12 -12.20
N ALA A 261 5.20 4.07 -11.52
CA ALA A 261 5.46 2.78 -12.13
C ALA A 261 4.18 2.05 -12.58
N TYR A 262 3.01 2.40 -12.00
CA TYR A 262 1.76 1.69 -12.26
C TYR A 262 0.86 2.35 -13.31
N VAL A 263 1.09 3.62 -13.68
CA VAL A 263 0.29 4.35 -14.67
C VAL A 263 1.12 4.60 -15.91
N GLY A 264 1.18 3.59 -16.77
CA GLY A 264 1.93 3.58 -18.02
C GLY A 264 1.15 4.11 -19.22
N GLU A 265 1.66 3.83 -20.42
CA GLU A 265 1.08 4.34 -21.67
C GLU A 265 -0.29 3.74 -21.98
N GLY A 266 -0.56 2.50 -21.60
CA GLY A 266 -1.87 1.86 -21.76
C GLY A 266 -2.92 2.53 -20.89
N SER A 267 -2.59 2.87 -19.65
CA SER A 267 -3.44 3.67 -18.77
C SER A 267 -3.65 5.09 -19.28
N ARG A 268 -2.58 5.74 -19.76
CA ARG A 268 -2.65 7.12 -20.27
C ARG A 268 -3.42 7.22 -21.58
N THR A 269 -3.25 6.27 -22.48
CA THR A 269 -4.01 6.20 -23.74
C THR A 269 -5.49 6.09 -23.45
N PHE A 270 -5.88 5.14 -22.59
CA PHE A 270 -7.27 5.03 -22.14
C PHE A 270 -7.77 6.34 -21.53
N ALA A 271 -7.01 6.97 -20.61
CA ALA A 271 -7.41 8.24 -20.02
C ALA A 271 -7.58 9.38 -21.05
N ARG A 272 -6.78 9.43 -22.12
CA ARG A 272 -6.95 10.45 -23.18
C ARG A 272 -8.24 10.25 -23.98
N GLU A 273 -8.59 9.00 -24.26
CA GLU A 273 -9.73 8.61 -25.10
C GLU A 273 -11.03 8.43 -24.31
N TRP A 274 -10.94 8.37 -22.99
CA TRP A 274 -12.07 8.12 -22.11
C TRP A 274 -13.12 9.24 -22.19
N ASP A 275 -14.37 8.83 -22.41
CA ASP A 275 -15.54 9.68 -22.62
C ASP A 275 -16.26 10.09 -21.32
N GLY A 276 -15.75 9.66 -20.17
CA GLY A 276 -16.37 9.89 -18.86
C GLY A 276 -17.29 8.75 -18.39
N SER A 277 -17.50 7.70 -19.18
CA SER A 277 -18.38 6.58 -18.80
C SER A 277 -17.80 5.71 -17.67
N GLY A 278 -18.67 4.98 -16.97
CA GLY A 278 -18.24 4.03 -15.92
C GLY A 278 -17.93 4.65 -14.56
N VAL A 279 -18.29 5.92 -14.35
CA VAL A 279 -18.31 6.59 -13.05
C VAL A 279 -19.68 7.22 -12.79
N ASP A 280 -20.01 7.44 -11.52
CA ASP A 280 -21.20 8.19 -11.13
C ASP A 280 -20.89 9.69 -11.16
N HIS A 281 -21.50 10.42 -12.09
CA HIS A 281 -21.25 11.84 -12.32
C HIS A 281 -21.77 12.75 -11.20
N ASP A 282 -22.70 12.26 -10.36
CA ASP A 282 -23.17 12.96 -9.17
C ASP A 282 -22.13 12.92 -8.05
N LEU A 283 -21.22 11.93 -8.09
CA LEU A 283 -20.17 11.75 -7.09
C LEU A 283 -18.79 12.20 -7.60
N VAL A 284 -18.54 12.08 -8.90
CA VAL A 284 -17.24 12.25 -9.54
C VAL A 284 -17.31 13.28 -10.66
N ASP A 285 -16.36 14.21 -10.65
CA ASP A 285 -16.03 15.06 -11.79
C ASP A 285 -15.11 14.27 -12.74
N ALA A 286 -15.70 13.76 -13.82
CA ALA A 286 -15.00 12.92 -14.79
C ALA A 286 -13.81 13.64 -15.44
N GLU A 287 -13.93 14.93 -15.74
CA GLU A 287 -12.84 15.68 -16.37
C GLU A 287 -11.66 15.86 -15.41
N ARG A 288 -11.93 16.18 -14.14
CA ARG A 288 -10.86 16.24 -13.13
C ARG A 288 -10.23 14.88 -12.85
N LEU A 289 -11.03 13.81 -12.88
CA LEU A 289 -10.51 12.44 -12.73
C LEU A 289 -9.58 12.07 -13.89
N ARG A 290 -9.96 12.44 -15.12
CA ARG A 290 -9.13 12.28 -16.32
C ARG A 290 -7.81 13.04 -16.19
N GLN A 291 -7.86 14.29 -15.75
CA GLN A 291 -6.67 15.11 -15.49
C GLN A 291 -5.76 14.49 -14.43
N GLU A 292 -6.33 13.93 -13.36
CA GLU A 292 -5.58 13.21 -12.33
C GLU A 292 -4.81 12.01 -12.91
N TRP A 293 -5.44 11.20 -13.77
CA TRP A 293 -4.76 10.06 -14.41
C TRP A 293 -3.69 10.49 -15.41
N LEU A 294 -3.85 11.65 -16.03
CA LEU A 294 -2.87 12.24 -16.95
C LEU A 294 -1.77 13.02 -16.25
N ALA A 295 -1.89 13.29 -14.94
CA ALA A 295 -0.85 13.95 -14.16
C ALA A 295 0.46 13.14 -14.18
N ASP A 296 1.58 13.82 -13.97
CA ASP A 296 2.90 13.19 -13.93
C ASP A 296 3.03 12.20 -12.75
N VAL A 297 2.42 12.54 -11.60
CA VAL A 297 2.34 11.66 -10.43
C VAL A 297 0.87 11.45 -10.05
N PRO A 298 0.19 10.47 -10.67
CA PRO A 298 -1.21 10.20 -10.36
C PRO A 298 -1.37 9.62 -8.96
N SER A 299 -2.47 9.94 -8.31
CA SER A 299 -2.87 9.40 -7.02
C SER A 299 -3.17 7.91 -7.13
N ALA A 300 -2.51 7.10 -6.31
CA ALA A 300 -2.81 5.67 -6.22
C ALA A 300 -4.28 5.39 -5.87
N ILE A 301 -4.97 6.31 -5.18
CA ILE A 301 -6.38 6.15 -4.80
C ILE A 301 -7.31 6.28 -6.02
N SER A 302 -6.95 7.08 -7.04
CA SER A 302 -7.79 7.25 -8.22
C SER A 302 -7.78 6.02 -9.14
N THR A 303 -6.78 5.15 -8.99
CA THR A 303 -6.54 4.01 -9.89
C THR A 303 -7.61 2.91 -9.83
N VAL A 304 -8.36 2.81 -8.73
CA VAL A 304 -9.50 1.88 -8.65
C VAL A 304 -10.63 2.31 -9.61
N MET A 305 -10.83 3.61 -9.78
CA MET A 305 -11.81 4.14 -10.74
C MET A 305 -11.32 4.02 -12.18
N LEU A 306 -10.00 4.07 -12.42
CA LEU A 306 -9.41 3.83 -13.75
C LEU A 306 -9.81 2.44 -14.26
N GLN A 307 -9.62 1.42 -13.42
CA GLN A 307 -9.98 0.04 -13.73
C GLN A 307 -11.49 -0.16 -13.87
N SER A 308 -12.29 0.49 -13.01
CA SER A 308 -13.76 0.46 -13.08
C SER A 308 -14.28 1.08 -14.39
N ALA A 309 -13.76 2.25 -14.77
CA ALA A 309 -14.13 2.96 -15.99
C ALA A 309 -13.75 2.16 -17.24
N TRP A 310 -12.56 1.54 -17.24
CA TRP A 310 -12.15 0.67 -18.34
C TRP A 310 -13.08 -0.54 -18.48
N LEU A 311 -13.45 -1.21 -17.39
CA LEU A 311 -14.39 -2.34 -17.46
C LEU A 311 -15.77 -1.94 -18.00
N ALA A 312 -16.29 -0.79 -17.58
CA ALA A 312 -17.56 -0.27 -18.08
C ALA A 312 -17.51 0.04 -19.60
N SER A 313 -16.39 0.61 -20.09
CA SER A 313 -16.25 0.90 -21.52
C SER A 313 -16.24 -0.36 -22.39
N GLN A 314 -15.68 -1.47 -21.88
CA GLN A 314 -15.73 -2.77 -22.57
C GLN A 314 -17.14 -3.34 -22.63
N GLN A 315 -17.94 -3.17 -21.57
CA GLN A 315 -19.33 -3.63 -21.54
C GLN A 315 -20.21 -2.84 -22.51
N HIS A 316 -20.01 -1.53 -22.63
CA HIS A 316 -20.69 -0.71 -23.64
C HIS A 316 -20.28 -1.08 -25.06
N ALA A 317 -19.00 -1.36 -25.31
CA ALA A 317 -18.52 -1.78 -26.63
C ALA A 317 -19.08 -3.16 -27.05
N GLY A 318 -19.28 -4.07 -26.09
CA GLY A 318 -19.91 -5.38 -26.33
C GLY A 318 -21.43 -5.34 -26.53
N LEU A 319 -22.08 -4.21 -26.24
CA LEU A 319 -23.52 -3.99 -26.43
C LEU A 319 -23.85 -3.14 -27.67
N ALA A 320 -22.85 -2.69 -28.43
CA ALA A 320 -23.10 -2.04 -29.71
C ALA A 320 -23.69 -3.07 -30.69
N PRO A 321 -24.92 -2.87 -31.23
CA PRO A 321 -25.44 -3.77 -32.24
C PRO A 321 -24.50 -3.76 -33.44
N GLU A 322 -24.15 -4.96 -33.94
CA GLU A 322 -23.51 -5.10 -35.25
C GLU A 322 -24.29 -4.21 -36.23
N ARG A 323 -23.63 -3.19 -36.78
CA ARG A 323 -24.21 -2.45 -37.89
C ARG A 323 -24.34 -3.46 -39.02
N PRO A 324 -25.55 -3.76 -39.53
CA PRO A 324 -25.64 -4.52 -40.75
C PRO A 324 -24.97 -3.69 -41.85
N ASP A 325 -23.99 -4.30 -42.51
CA ASP A 325 -23.33 -3.74 -43.68
C ASP A 325 -24.40 -3.32 -44.70
N ALA A 326 -24.28 -2.09 -45.19
CA ALA A 326 -25.06 -1.53 -46.29
C ALA A 326 -24.25 -1.61 -47.59
#